data_AF-A0A4R5NK86-F1
#
_entry.id   AF-A0A4R5NK86-F1
#
_cell.length_a   1.000
_cell.length_b   1.000
_cell.length_c   1.000
_cell.angle_alpha   90.00
_cell.angle_beta   90.00
_cell.angle_gamma   90.00
#
_symmetry.space_group_name_H-M   'P 1'
#
loop_
_entity.id
_entity.type
_entity.pdbx_description
1 polymer ?
#
loop_
_entity_poly.entity_id
_entity_poly.type
_entity_poly.pdbx_seq_one_letter_code
_entity_poly.pdbx_strand_id
1 'polypeptide(L)' 'MKHIKIFEARNHPMLMNEIKHWASKTDAKIISIDSDENLLNRVTARVVYEIKEPFSFWKKLRLIIHGGI' A
#
# COMPACT_ATOMS: atom_id res chain seq x y z
N MET A 1 -5.93 8.61 11.14
CA MET A 1 -7.25 8.06 10.77
C MET A 1 -7.03 6.72 10.09
N LYS A 2 -7.81 5.70 10.45
CA LYS A 2 -7.71 4.36 9.86
C LYS A 2 -8.57 4.28 8.60
N HIS A 3 -8.00 3.74 7.54
CA HIS A 3 -8.65 3.53 6.25
C HIS A 3 -8.65 2.05 5.90
N ILE A 4 -9.59 1.67 5.03
CA ILE A 4 -9.73 0.30 4.55
C ILE A 4 -9.66 0.32 3.04
N LYS A 5 -8.86 -0.58 2.46
CA LYS A 5 -8.79 -0.81 1.03
C LYS A 5 -8.81 -2.30 0.77
N ILE A 6 -9.59 -2.71 -0.24
CA ILE A 6 -9.71 -4.10 -0.67
C ILE A 6 -8.80 -4.29 -1.87
N PHE A 7 -8.05 -5.38 -1.87
CA PHE A 7 -7.20 -5.84 -2.96
C PHE A 7 -7.71 -7.19 -3.44
N GLU A 8 -7.52 -7.48 -4.73
CA GLU A 8 -7.90 -8.75 -5.35
C GLU A 8 -6.79 -9.18 -6.30
N ALA A 9 -6.37 -10.44 -6.22
CA ALA A 9 -5.38 -11.01 -7.11
C ALA A 9 -5.68 -12.49 -7.40
N ARG A 10 -4.95 -13.04 -8.37
CA ARG A 10 -5.09 -14.45 -8.78
C ARG A 10 -4.51 -15.45 -7.76
N ASN A 11 -3.59 -15.00 -6.92
CA ASN A 11 -2.96 -15.82 -5.89
C ASN A 11 -2.42 -14.95 -4.75
N HIS A 12 -2.17 -15.58 -3.60
CA HIS A 12 -1.69 -14.91 -2.40
C HIS A 12 -0.32 -14.19 -2.59
N PRO A 13 0.68 -14.76 -3.30
CA PRO A 13 1.94 -14.06 -3.54
C PRO A 13 1.80 -12.76 -4.33
N MET A 14 0.97 -12.75 -5.38
CA MET A 14 0.72 -11.57 -6.20
C MET A 14 -0.02 -10.49 -5.41
N LEU A 15 -1.03 -10.89 -4.63
CA LEU A 15 -1.77 -10.02 -3.73
C LEU A 15 -0.85 -9.29 -2.74
N MET A 16 0.03 -10.06 -2.09
CA MET A 16 1.01 -9.51 -1.15
C MET A 16 1.99 -8.54 -1.81
N ASN A 17 2.41 -8.84 -3.05
CA ASN A 17 3.31 -7.96 -3.78
C ASN A 17 2.62 -6.64 -4.15
N GLU A 18 1.37 -6.68 -4.62
CA GLU A 18 0.59 -5.46 -4.91
C GLU A 18 0.35 -4.62 -3.66
N ILE A 19 0.00 -5.23 -2.54
CA ILE A 19 -0.23 -4.53 -1.27
C ILE A 19 1.06 -3.84 -0.80
N LYS A 20 2.21 -4.54 -0.85
CA LYS A 20 3.51 -3.96 -0.50
C LYS A 20 3.90 -2.81 -1.43
N HIS A 21 3.73 -3.00 -2.73
CA HIS A 21 4.06 -1.98 -3.73
C HIS A 21 3.20 -0.73 -3.55
N TRP A 22 1.89 -0.92 -3.37
CA TRP A 22 0.96 0.18 -3.10
C TRP A 22 1.27 0.89 -1.77
N ALA A 23 1.56 0.14 -0.70
CA ALA A 23 1.88 0.71 0.59
C ALA A 23 3.16 1.56 0.55
N SER A 24 4.19 1.08 -0.15
CA SER A 24 5.43 1.83 -0.38
C SER A 24 5.20 3.12 -1.19
N LYS A 25 4.34 3.08 -2.21
CA LYS A 25 4.03 4.26 -3.03
C LYS A 25 3.24 5.33 -2.28
N THR A 26 2.39 4.91 -1.35
CA THR A 26 1.42 5.78 -0.65
C THR A 26 1.89 6.16 0.76
N ASP A 27 3.06 5.68 1.19
CA ASP A 27 3.53 5.64 2.58
C ASP A 27 2.42 5.20 3.56
N ALA A 28 1.66 4.19 3.13
CA ALA A 28 0.60 3.63 3.95
C ALA A 28 1.22 2.65 4.95
N LYS A 29 1.04 2.92 6.24
CA LYS A 29 1.35 1.97 7.30
C LYS A 29 0.25 0.92 7.35
N ILE A 30 0.56 -0.30 6.94
CA ILE A 30 -0.36 -1.43 7.05
C ILE A 30 -0.48 -1.83 8.53
N ILE A 31 -1.72 -1.92 9.02
CA ILE A 31 -2.05 -2.37 10.38
C ILE A 31 -2.42 -3.85 10.36
N SER A 32 -3.30 -4.24 9.45
CA SER A 32 -3.79 -5.61 9.32
C SER A 32 -4.11 -5.93 7.87
N ILE A 33 -3.94 -7.21 7.53
CA ILE A 33 -4.29 -7.79 6.24
C ILE A 33 -5.13 -9.02 6.54
N ASP A 34 -6.39 -8.99 6.15
CA ASP A 34 -7.31 -10.12 6.27
C ASP A 34 -7.52 -10.69 4.86
N SER A 35 -7.04 -11.90 4.61
CA SER A 35 -7.03 -12.51 3.28
C SER A 35 -8.06 -13.62 3.22
N ASP A 36 -8.96 -13.57 2.25
CA ASP A 36 -10.01 -14.55 2.03
C ASP A 36 -9.77 -15.26 0.70
N GLU A 37 -9.68 -16.59 0.72
CA GLU A 37 -9.58 -17.40 -0.48
C GLU A 37 -10.99 -17.71 -0.97
N ASN A 38 -11.40 -17.00 -2.02
CA ASN A 38 -12.70 -17.22 -2.61
C ASN A 38 -12.65 -18.43 -3.56
N LEU A 39 -13.74 -19.21 -3.61
CA LEU A 39 -13.90 -20.49 -4.32
C LEU A 39 -13.62 -20.45 -5.85
N LEU A 40 -13.37 -19.27 -6.43
CA LEU A 40 -13.23 -19.02 -7.87
C LEU A 40 -11.80 -18.61 -8.28
N ASN A 41 -10.76 -19.17 -7.64
CA ASN A 41 -9.34 -18.90 -7.95
C ASN A 41 -8.94 -17.42 -7.82
N ARG A 42 -9.57 -16.69 -6.91
CA ARG A 42 -9.23 -15.30 -6.61
C ARG A 42 -9.06 -15.14 -5.12
N VAL A 43 -7.97 -14.47 -4.75
CA VAL A 43 -7.65 -14.17 -3.36
C VAL A 43 -7.92 -12.69 -3.16
N THR A 44 -8.80 -12.38 -2.21
CA THR A 44 -9.07 -11.00 -1.82
C THR A 44 -8.38 -10.72 -0.49
N ALA A 45 -7.94 -9.49 -0.30
CA ALA A 45 -7.40 -9.05 0.99
C ALA A 45 -7.97 -7.69 1.37
N ARG A 46 -8.49 -7.64 2.60
CA ARG A 46 -8.89 -6.41 3.26
C ARG A 46 -7.71 -5.86 4.04
N VAL A 47 -7.18 -4.73 3.57
CA VAL A 47 -6.05 -4.05 4.20
C VAL A 47 -6.55 -2.87 5.02
N VAL A 48 -6.29 -2.91 6.32
CA VAL A 48 -6.47 -1.76 7.21
C VAL A 48 -5.16 -1.01 7.28
N TYR A 49 -5.17 0.29 6.97
CA TYR A 49 -3.97 1.09 6.89
C TYR A 49 -4.16 2.50 7.47
N GLU A 50 -3.04 3.12 7.79
CA GLU A 50 -2.96 4.53 8.15
C GLU A 50 -2.03 5.24 7.18
N ILE A 51 -2.47 6.38 6.64
CA ILE A 51 -1.61 7.24 5.83
C ILE A 51 -0.81 8.11 6.80
N LYS A 52 0.52 8.00 6.75
CA LYS A 52 1.42 8.86 7.54
C LYS A 52 1.54 10.22 6.86
N GLU A 53 0.51 11.05 7.03
CA GLU A 53 0.35 12.36 6.37
C GLU A 53 0.32 12.24 4.83
N PRO A 54 -0.36 13.16 4.11
CA PRO A 54 -0.15 13.24 2.67
C PRO A 54 1.34 13.51 2.46
N PHE A 55 2.06 12.55 1.88
CA PHE A 55 3.41 12.75 1.40
C PHE A 55 3.37 13.96 0.48
N SER A 56 3.70 15.11 1.05
CA SER A 56 3.81 16.35 0.32
C SER A 56 4.87 16.08 -0.71
N PHE A 57 4.44 15.89 -1.96
CA PHE A 57 5.28 15.70 -3.14
C PHE A 57 6.47 16.69 -3.15
N TRP A 58 6.27 17.86 -2.53
CA TRP A 58 7.25 18.88 -2.22
C TRP A 58 8.44 18.47 -1.35
N LYS A 59 8.29 17.54 -0.37
CA LYS A 59 9.42 17.07 0.47
C LYS A 59 10.44 16.27 -0.35
N LYS A 60 9.98 15.48 -1.34
CA LYS A 60 10.87 14.75 -2.24
C LYS A 60 11.58 15.70 -3.22
N LEU A 61 10.88 16.73 -3.68
CA LEU A 61 11.46 17.79 -4.52
C LEU A 61 12.51 18.63 -3.75
N ARG A 62 12.25 18.95 -2.48
CA ARG A 62 13.18 19.75 -1.65
C ARG A 62 14.51 19.02 -1.40
N LEU A 63 14.49 17.69 -1.30
CA LEU A 63 15.69 16.86 -1.18
C LEU A 63 16.51 16.82 -2.47
N ILE A 64 15.86 16.88 -3.63
CA ILE A 64 16.52 16.93 -4.95
C ILE A 64 17.14 18.32 -5.18
N ILE A 65 16.47 19.41 -4.79
CA ILE A 65 16.95 20.78 -5.02
C ILE A 65 18.13 21.16 -4.10
N HIS A 66 18.23 20.59 -2.89
CA HIS A 66 19.36 20.87 -1.97
C HIS A 66 20.55 19.90 -2.13
N GLY A 67 20.51 18.98 -3.10
CA GLY A 67 21.41 17.83 -3.24
C GLY A 67 22.35 17.81 -4.45
N GLY A 68 22.70 18.94 -5.07
CA GLY A 68 23.80 19.05 -6.06
C GLY A 68 24.02 20.53 -6.41
N ILE A 69 25.14 21.19 -6.09
CA ILE A 69 26.57 20.95 -6.43
C ILE A 69 26.80 20.94 -7.94
#